data_AF-A0A836XC11-F1
#
_entry.id   AF-A0A836XC11-F1
#
_cell.length_a   1.000
_cell.length_b   1.000
_cell.length_c   1.000
_cell.angle_alpha   90.00
_cell.angle_beta   90.00
_cell.angle_gamma   90.00
#
_symmetry.space_group_name_H-M   'P 1'
#
loop_
_entity.id
_entity.type
_entity.pdbx_description
1 polymer ?
#
loop_
_entity_poly.entity_id
_entity_poly.type
_entity_poly.pdbx_seq_one_letter_code
_entity_poly.pdbx_strand_id
1 'polypeptide(L)'
;MACTGLGNRYETYGGTADRQEKQNSLTGCGCLSSLHISTLDGVPMTTERLDQDLEDRLRRLNEIGAALSLERDLHALLDRILLEARRFTGADAGTLYLVRGTDLTFEVAQNDTLTLANDEMSASGYCAVTGETLNINNVYAEDTPLTFVGPRQYDAMTGYHTESMLVVPMRDHEDQITGVLQLLNAKEPSTGDIRAFPRADEALVLSLASQAAVSVNNVRLIDDTERLFQSFVQVMAQKLELCLFFWA
;
A
#
# COMPACT_ATOMS: atom_id res chain seq x y z
N MET A 1 39.81 -16.39 31.88
CA MET A 1 41.11 -16.38 32.57
C MET A 1 42.09 -17.16 31.69
N ALA A 2 43.34 -16.67 31.54
CA ALA A 2 44.41 -17.19 30.68
C ALA A 2 44.26 -17.02 29.13
N CYS A 3 45.27 -16.37 28.55
CA CYS A 3 45.66 -16.42 27.13
C CYS A 3 46.33 -17.80 26.83
N THR A 4 46.87 -18.18 25.67
CA THR A 4 47.65 -17.43 24.66
C THR A 4 47.85 -18.33 23.42
N GLY A 5 48.12 -17.77 22.23
CA GLY A 5 48.36 -18.61 21.03
C GLY A 5 48.75 -17.83 19.76
N LEU A 6 49.77 -16.98 19.83
CA LEU A 6 50.32 -16.30 18.65
C LEU A 6 51.21 -17.24 17.83
N GLY A 7 50.98 -17.28 16.50
CA GLY A 7 51.78 -18.07 15.55
C GLY A 7 52.13 -17.23 14.32
N ASN A 8 53.20 -16.44 14.41
CA ASN A 8 53.66 -15.55 13.35
C ASN A 8 54.55 -16.30 12.35
N ARG A 9 54.41 -16.07 11.04
CA ARG A 9 55.41 -16.47 10.03
C ARG A 9 55.75 -15.29 9.13
N TYR A 10 56.96 -14.76 9.33
CA TYR A 10 57.66 -13.93 8.36
C TYR A 10 58.55 -14.82 7.48
N GLU A 11 58.54 -14.58 6.18
CA GLU A 11 59.58 -15.02 5.25
C GLU A 11 60.23 -13.80 4.56
N THR A 12 61.36 -14.03 3.89
CA THR A 12 62.51 -13.10 3.91
C THR A 12 62.82 -12.39 2.58
N TYR A 13 63.25 -11.12 2.72
CA TYR A 13 64.30 -10.39 1.97
C TYR A 13 64.73 -10.81 0.54
N GLY A 14 64.81 -9.79 -0.34
CA GLY A 14 65.92 -9.65 -1.30
C GLY A 14 65.63 -8.88 -2.60
N GLY A 15 66.26 -7.71 -2.81
CA GLY A 15 66.29 -7.07 -4.16
C GLY A 15 66.45 -5.54 -4.23
N THR A 16 67.69 -5.09 -4.45
CA THR A 16 68.17 -3.79 -4.99
C THR A 16 67.20 -2.99 -5.90
N ALA A 17 66.97 -1.66 -5.83
CA ALA A 17 67.82 -0.45 -5.69
C ALA A 17 67.95 0.38 -7.01
N ASP A 18 67.24 1.51 -7.11
CA ASP A 18 67.57 2.80 -7.79
C ASP A 18 66.43 3.79 -7.44
N ARG A 19 66.56 5.01 -6.89
CA ARG A 19 67.48 6.16 -7.04
C ARG A 19 67.15 7.08 -8.23
N GLN A 20 66.26 8.05 -8.01
CA GLN A 20 66.45 9.41 -8.55
C GLN A 20 65.65 10.49 -7.80
N GLU A 21 66.37 11.32 -7.03
CA GLU A 21 65.90 12.64 -6.63
C GLU A 21 65.95 13.61 -7.82
N LYS A 22 65.03 14.57 -7.85
CA LYS A 22 65.26 15.86 -8.52
C LYS A 22 64.54 16.99 -7.78
N GLN A 23 65.29 17.70 -6.94
CA GLN A 23 64.94 19.03 -6.45
C GLN A 23 65.45 20.10 -7.43
N ASN A 24 64.68 21.20 -7.53
CA ASN A 24 65.06 22.59 -7.80
C ASN A 24 63.86 23.30 -8.43
N SER A 25 63.49 24.56 -8.18
CA SER A 25 63.77 25.59 -7.16
C SER A 25 63.18 26.88 -7.76
N LEU A 26 62.58 27.75 -6.95
CA LEU A 26 61.76 28.89 -7.41
C LEU A 26 62.49 29.98 -8.22
N THR A 27 61.86 30.43 -9.31
CA THR A 27 61.71 31.83 -9.82
C THR A 27 60.66 31.82 -10.96
N GLY A 28 59.88 32.87 -11.27
CA GLY A 28 59.69 34.18 -10.65
C GLY A 28 58.86 35.13 -11.55
N CYS A 29 58.19 36.14 -10.97
CA CYS A 29 57.44 37.24 -11.64
C CYS A 29 56.29 36.93 -12.63
N GLY A 30 55.08 37.36 -12.25
CA GLY A 30 54.30 38.33 -13.04
C GLY A 30 53.35 37.84 -14.15
N CYS A 31 52.07 37.66 -13.81
CA CYS A 31 50.94 38.26 -14.55
C CYS A 31 49.61 38.10 -13.80
N LEU A 32 48.83 39.18 -13.72
CA LEU A 32 47.44 39.19 -13.28
C LEU A 32 46.52 39.08 -14.50
N SER A 33 45.97 37.90 -14.79
CA SER A 33 44.81 37.80 -15.70
C SER A 33 43.97 36.54 -15.45
N SER A 34 42.64 36.73 -15.47
CA SER A 34 41.57 35.71 -15.46
C SER A 34 41.66 34.59 -14.41
N LEU A 35 40.89 34.74 -13.32
CA LEU A 35 40.22 33.58 -12.73
C LEU A 35 39.26 33.02 -13.79
N HIS A 36 39.58 31.87 -14.36
CA HIS A 36 38.58 31.04 -15.00
C HIS A 36 37.92 30.22 -13.89
N ILE A 37 36.81 30.72 -13.34
CA ILE A 37 35.91 29.85 -12.56
C ILE A 37 35.32 28.87 -13.58
N SER A 38 35.90 27.68 -13.64
CA SER A 38 35.21 26.51 -14.18
C SER A 38 34.19 26.09 -13.14
N THR A 39 32.92 26.12 -13.54
CA THR A 39 31.78 25.61 -12.76
C THR A 39 32.12 24.21 -12.25
N LEU A 40 31.99 23.98 -10.94
CA LEU A 40 31.98 22.64 -10.39
C LEU A 40 30.60 22.03 -10.64
N ASP A 41 30.34 21.65 -11.89
CA ASP A 41 29.21 20.80 -12.27
C ASP A 41 29.46 19.41 -11.66
N GLY A 42 28.90 19.17 -10.47
CA GLY A 42 29.27 18.02 -9.65
C GLY A 42 28.43 17.81 -8.38
N VAL A 43 27.17 18.25 -8.37
CA VAL A 43 26.20 17.83 -7.34
C VAL A 43 25.53 16.53 -7.83
N PRO A 44 25.49 15.44 -7.04
CA PRO A 44 25.07 14.13 -7.53
C PRO A 44 23.57 14.03 -7.79
N MET A 45 23.21 13.61 -9.00
CA MET A 45 21.86 13.40 -9.58
C MET A 45 20.96 12.34 -8.88
N THR A 46 21.19 12.04 -7.61
CA THR A 46 20.58 10.92 -6.89
C THR A 46 19.60 11.32 -5.79
N THR A 47 19.73 12.50 -5.18
CA THR A 47 18.81 12.96 -4.12
C THR A 47 17.50 13.48 -4.72
N GLU A 48 17.57 14.38 -5.70
CA GLU A 48 16.38 15.04 -6.30
C GLU A 48 15.36 14.05 -6.87
N ARG A 49 15.79 12.90 -7.39
CA ARG A 49 14.92 11.88 -7.98
C ARG A 49 14.15 11.06 -6.94
N LEU A 50 14.68 10.93 -5.73
CA LEU A 50 14.02 10.20 -4.64
C LEU A 50 12.97 11.08 -3.97
N ASP A 51 13.29 12.38 -3.80
CA ASP A 51 12.36 13.37 -3.26
C ASP A 51 11.13 13.55 -4.17
N GLN A 52 11.33 13.61 -5.50
CA GLN A 52 10.24 13.74 -6.48
C GLN A 52 9.25 12.55 -6.47
N ASP A 53 9.74 11.31 -6.43
CA ASP A 53 8.88 10.11 -6.38
C ASP A 53 8.08 10.04 -5.07
N LEU A 54 8.68 10.44 -3.94
CA LEU A 54 7.98 10.54 -2.66
C LEU A 54 6.91 11.64 -2.68
N GLU A 55 7.22 12.83 -3.20
CA GLU A 55 6.26 13.94 -3.33
C GLU A 55 5.06 13.57 -4.22
N ASP A 56 5.29 12.92 -5.36
CA ASP A 56 4.22 12.50 -6.27
C ASP A 56 3.32 11.42 -5.65
N ARG A 57 3.90 10.48 -4.89
CA ARG A 57 3.13 9.48 -4.12
C ARG A 57 2.29 10.12 -3.03
N LEU A 58 2.86 11.05 -2.26
CA LEU A 58 2.14 11.78 -1.20
C LEU A 58 1.02 12.66 -1.78
N ARG A 59 1.26 13.31 -2.93
CA ARG A 59 0.25 14.11 -3.62
C ARG A 59 -0.95 13.25 -4.03
N ARG A 60 -0.71 12.10 -4.68
CA ARG A 60 -1.78 11.16 -5.07
C ARG A 60 -2.55 10.62 -3.86
N LEU A 61 -1.87 10.24 -2.78
CA LEU A 61 -2.52 9.80 -1.54
C LEU A 61 -3.37 10.92 -0.91
N ASN A 62 -2.94 12.17 -0.99
CA ASN A 62 -3.70 13.31 -0.47
C ASN A 62 -4.95 13.59 -1.34
N GLU A 63 -4.81 13.57 -2.66
CA GLU A 63 -5.90 13.73 -3.63
C GLU A 63 -6.99 12.66 -3.44
N ILE A 64 -6.59 11.39 -3.27
CA ILE A 64 -7.52 10.30 -2.98
C ILE A 64 -8.17 10.50 -1.60
N GLY A 65 -7.39 10.71 -0.54
CA GLY A 65 -7.91 10.91 0.81
C GLY A 65 -8.93 12.05 0.90
N ALA A 66 -8.67 13.17 0.21
CA ALA A 66 -9.61 14.28 0.07
C ALA A 66 -10.90 13.85 -0.65
N ALA A 67 -10.79 13.14 -1.78
CA ALA A 67 -11.92 12.64 -2.54
C ALA A 67 -12.79 11.64 -1.76
N LEU A 68 -12.17 10.78 -0.94
CA LEU A 68 -12.87 9.85 -0.06
C LEU A 68 -13.55 10.57 1.12
N SER A 69 -12.92 11.59 1.69
CA SER A 69 -13.43 12.31 2.88
C SER A 69 -14.74 13.08 2.67
N LEU A 70 -15.09 13.36 1.41
CA LEU A 70 -16.30 14.08 1.02
C LEU A 70 -17.50 13.16 0.77
N GLU A 71 -17.25 11.87 0.61
CA GLU A 71 -18.29 10.89 0.29
C GLU A 71 -19.11 10.55 1.52
N ARG A 72 -20.44 10.50 1.37
CA ARG A 72 -21.39 10.28 2.48
C ARG A 72 -22.19 9.00 2.34
N ASP A 73 -22.32 8.50 1.11
CA ASP A 73 -22.91 7.19 0.88
C ASP A 73 -21.84 6.11 1.05
N LEU A 74 -22.10 5.12 1.90
CA LEU A 74 -21.13 4.07 2.18
C LEU A 74 -20.81 3.25 0.92
N HIS A 75 -21.81 2.95 0.07
CA HIS A 75 -21.58 2.11 -1.11
C HIS A 75 -20.73 2.86 -2.14
N ALA A 76 -21.06 4.12 -2.44
CA ALA A 76 -20.26 4.98 -3.31
C ALA A 76 -18.83 5.19 -2.79
N LEU A 77 -18.65 5.30 -1.47
CA LEU A 77 -17.32 5.38 -0.84
C LEU A 77 -16.51 4.11 -1.10
N LEU A 78 -17.08 2.92 -0.87
CA LEU A 78 -16.41 1.64 -1.09
C LEU A 78 -16.08 1.40 -2.57
N ASP A 79 -17.00 1.71 -3.47
CA ASP A 79 -16.77 1.69 -4.92
C ASP A 79 -15.58 2.58 -5.30
N ARG A 80 -15.51 3.79 -4.73
CA ARG A 80 -14.45 4.75 -5.03
C ARG A 80 -13.10 4.35 -4.45
N ILE A 81 -13.06 3.80 -3.23
CA ILE A 81 -11.84 3.21 -2.65
C ILE A 81 -11.29 2.13 -3.59
N LEU A 82 -12.14 1.20 -4.02
CA LEU A 82 -11.74 0.08 -4.85
C LEU A 82 -11.26 0.54 -6.24
N LEU A 83 -11.96 1.50 -6.84
CA LEU A 83 -11.59 2.08 -8.13
C LEU A 83 -10.20 2.74 -8.09
N GLU A 84 -9.93 3.58 -7.08
CA GLU A 84 -8.64 4.25 -6.96
C GLU A 84 -7.52 3.26 -6.59
N ALA A 85 -7.78 2.25 -5.76
CA ALA A 85 -6.81 1.19 -5.46
C ALA A 85 -6.42 0.38 -6.71
N ARG A 86 -7.40 0.02 -7.55
CA ARG A 86 -7.17 -0.67 -8.82
C ARG A 86 -6.40 0.21 -9.82
N ARG A 87 -6.80 1.48 -9.98
CA ARG A 87 -6.10 2.45 -10.84
C ARG A 87 -4.65 2.68 -10.43
N PHE A 88 -4.39 2.74 -9.13
CA PHE A 88 -3.06 3.03 -8.60
C PHE A 88 -2.07 1.88 -8.87
N THR A 89 -2.55 0.63 -8.81
CA THR A 89 -1.74 -0.59 -8.96
C THR A 89 -1.74 -1.18 -10.37
N GLY A 90 -2.70 -0.79 -11.20
CA GLY A 90 -3.00 -1.44 -12.48
C GLY A 90 -3.71 -2.79 -12.33
N ALA A 91 -4.36 -3.06 -11.20
CA ALA A 91 -5.05 -4.33 -10.94
C ALA A 91 -6.28 -4.52 -11.83
N ASP A 92 -6.38 -5.67 -12.52
CA ASP A 92 -7.52 -6.04 -13.37
C ASP A 92 -8.84 -6.17 -12.60
N ALA A 93 -8.75 -6.58 -11.34
CA ALA A 93 -9.89 -6.76 -10.48
C ALA A 93 -9.56 -6.46 -9.02
N GLY A 94 -10.61 -6.36 -8.21
CA GLY A 94 -10.49 -6.35 -6.77
C GLY A 94 -11.84 -6.47 -6.09
N THR A 95 -11.78 -6.66 -4.78
CA THR A 95 -12.93 -6.85 -3.90
C THR A 95 -12.65 -6.16 -2.57
N LEU A 96 -13.66 -5.52 -2.00
CA LEU A 96 -13.59 -4.92 -0.68
C LEU A 96 -14.64 -5.58 0.22
N TYR A 97 -14.16 -6.12 1.32
CA TYR A 97 -14.96 -6.74 2.37
C TYR A 97 -14.93 -5.86 3.62
N LEU A 98 -16.03 -5.72 4.33
CA LEU A 98 -16.07 -5.07 5.64
C LEU A 98 -16.29 -6.09 6.75
N VAL A 99 -15.61 -5.88 7.88
CA VAL A 99 -15.81 -6.68 9.08
C VAL A 99 -17.10 -6.21 9.78
N ARG A 100 -17.94 -7.18 10.17
CA ARG A 100 -19.15 -6.99 10.97
C ARG A 100 -19.15 -8.02 12.11
N GLY A 101 -18.72 -7.60 13.31
CA GLY A 101 -18.50 -8.52 14.43
C GLY A 101 -17.32 -9.45 14.14
N THR A 102 -17.57 -10.76 14.05
CA THR A 102 -16.56 -11.78 13.67
C THR A 102 -16.51 -12.06 12.17
N ASP A 103 -17.47 -11.57 11.40
CA ASP A 103 -17.74 -12.05 10.05
C ASP A 103 -17.29 -11.03 8.99
N LEU A 104 -16.73 -11.53 7.89
CA LEU A 104 -16.46 -10.73 6.69
C LEU A 104 -17.72 -10.64 5.84
N THR A 105 -18.18 -9.41 5.59
CA THR A 105 -19.26 -9.13 4.65
C THR A 105 -18.65 -8.65 3.33
N PHE A 106 -19.00 -9.30 2.22
CA PHE A 106 -18.73 -8.77 0.88
C PHE A 106 -19.59 -7.53 0.65
N GLU A 107 -18.99 -6.41 0.24
CA GLU A 107 -19.71 -5.14 0.02
C GLU A 107 -19.57 -4.63 -1.43
N VAL A 108 -18.42 -4.82 -2.07
CA VAL A 108 -18.20 -4.41 -3.48
C VAL A 108 -17.10 -5.23 -4.16
N ALA A 109 -17.26 -5.52 -5.45
CA ALA A 109 -16.21 -6.00 -6.34
C ALA A 109 -16.24 -5.27 -7.68
N GLN A 110 -15.06 -5.12 -8.30
CA GLN A 110 -14.86 -4.47 -9.60
C GLN A 110 -13.85 -5.28 -10.41
N ASN A 111 -14.10 -5.46 -11.70
CA ASN A 111 -13.22 -6.19 -12.62
C ASN A 111 -13.45 -5.68 -14.06
N ASP A 112 -12.39 -5.50 -14.83
CA ASP A 112 -12.45 -4.98 -16.21
C ASP A 112 -12.58 -6.07 -17.29
N THR A 113 -12.21 -7.32 -16.97
CA THR A 113 -12.21 -8.48 -17.86
C THR A 113 -13.51 -9.30 -17.78
N LEU A 114 -14.07 -9.48 -16.59
CA LEU A 114 -15.22 -10.36 -16.32
C LEU A 114 -16.11 -9.81 -15.19
N THR A 115 -17.43 -9.92 -15.33
CA THR A 115 -18.37 -9.57 -14.25
C THR A 115 -18.30 -10.61 -13.13
N LEU A 116 -17.43 -10.41 -12.13
CA LEU A 116 -17.25 -11.35 -11.02
C LEU A 116 -18.44 -11.35 -10.05
N ALA A 117 -18.68 -12.52 -9.47
CA ALA A 117 -19.46 -12.71 -8.25
C ALA A 117 -18.52 -12.86 -7.03
N ASN A 118 -19.08 -13.21 -5.87
CA ASN A 118 -18.36 -13.33 -4.60
C ASN A 118 -17.21 -14.37 -4.68
N ASP A 119 -15.98 -13.95 -4.38
CA ASP A 119 -14.82 -14.85 -4.21
C ASP A 119 -14.80 -15.45 -2.79
N GLU A 120 -14.33 -16.69 -2.65
CA GLU A 120 -14.36 -17.42 -1.38
C GLU A 120 -13.17 -17.07 -0.48
N MET A 121 -13.40 -16.04 0.36
CA MET A 121 -13.08 -15.85 1.80
C MET A 121 -11.77 -16.39 2.43
N SER A 122 -10.88 -17.05 1.70
CA SER A 122 -9.72 -17.78 2.22
C SER A 122 -8.51 -16.85 2.45
N ALA A 123 -8.09 -16.12 1.42
CA ALA A 123 -7.03 -15.13 1.53
C ALA A 123 -7.50 -13.87 2.29
N SER A 124 -8.71 -13.37 1.98
CA SER A 124 -9.32 -12.23 2.68
C SER A 124 -9.66 -12.55 4.14
N GLY A 125 -10.15 -13.77 4.42
CA GLY A 125 -10.39 -14.26 5.78
C GLY A 125 -9.12 -14.36 6.63
N TYR A 126 -8.04 -14.92 6.07
CA TYR A 126 -6.75 -14.92 6.75
C TYR A 126 -6.29 -13.49 7.08
N CYS A 127 -6.34 -12.58 6.10
CA CYS A 127 -5.99 -11.17 6.28
C CYS A 127 -6.84 -10.46 7.36
N ALA A 128 -8.14 -10.76 7.47
CA ALA A 128 -8.99 -10.15 8.50
C ALA A 128 -8.71 -10.67 9.90
N VAL A 129 -8.32 -11.95 10.03
CA VAL A 129 -8.06 -12.58 11.33
C VAL A 129 -6.65 -12.30 11.85
N THR A 130 -5.64 -12.35 10.98
CA THR A 130 -4.24 -12.08 11.38
C THR A 130 -3.88 -10.60 11.28
N GLY A 131 -4.53 -9.86 10.39
CA GLY A 131 -4.13 -8.50 10.03
C GLY A 131 -2.80 -8.43 9.29
N GLU A 132 -2.32 -9.53 8.72
CA GLU A 132 -1.11 -9.59 7.91
C GLU A 132 -1.43 -9.36 6.42
N THR A 133 -0.67 -8.48 5.77
CA THR A 133 -0.73 -8.27 4.32
C THR A 133 -0.19 -9.50 3.58
N LEU A 134 -0.93 -9.98 2.58
CA LEU A 134 -0.51 -11.07 1.71
C LEU A 134 -0.23 -10.55 0.30
N ASN A 135 0.98 -10.81 -0.20
CA ASN A 135 1.39 -10.48 -1.55
C ASN A 135 1.83 -11.77 -2.25
N ILE A 136 0.93 -12.35 -3.05
CA ILE A 136 1.10 -13.62 -3.75
C ILE A 136 1.46 -13.30 -5.20
N ASN A 137 2.72 -13.55 -5.55
CA ASN A 137 3.26 -13.25 -6.88
C ASN A 137 2.62 -14.10 -7.98
N ASN A 138 2.39 -15.39 -7.70
CA ASN A 138 1.73 -16.33 -8.60
C ASN A 138 0.95 -17.40 -7.79
N VAL A 139 -0.38 -17.32 -7.78
CA VAL A 139 -1.31 -18.21 -7.07
C VAL A 139 -1.16 -19.68 -7.49
N TYR A 140 -0.67 -19.94 -8.70
CA TYR A 140 -0.49 -21.28 -9.28
C TYR A 140 0.87 -21.92 -9.00
N ALA A 141 1.82 -21.18 -8.40
CA ALA A 141 3.14 -21.71 -8.05
C ALA A 141 3.07 -22.84 -6.99
N GLU A 142 4.12 -23.68 -6.95
CA GLU A 142 4.21 -24.85 -6.06
C GLU A 142 4.47 -24.48 -4.59
N ASP A 143 5.04 -23.30 -4.34
CA ASP A 143 5.35 -22.76 -3.01
C ASP A 143 4.21 -21.96 -2.37
N THR A 144 3.13 -21.68 -3.13
CA THR A 144 1.95 -20.99 -2.60
C THR A 144 1.20 -21.88 -1.60
N PRO A 145 0.99 -21.43 -0.34
CA PRO A 145 0.34 -22.24 0.69
C PRO A 145 -1.05 -22.74 0.31
N LEU A 146 -1.35 -24.00 0.66
CA LEU A 146 -2.62 -24.67 0.35
C LEU A 146 -3.87 -23.96 0.90
N THR A 147 -3.71 -23.07 1.89
CA THR A 147 -4.78 -22.18 2.38
C THR A 147 -5.33 -21.25 1.30
N PHE A 148 -4.52 -20.90 0.29
CA PHE A 148 -4.88 -19.95 -0.78
C PHE A 148 -5.26 -20.65 -2.09
N VAL A 149 -5.84 -21.85 -2.00
CA VAL A 149 -6.33 -22.62 -3.17
C VAL A 149 -7.74 -22.21 -3.59
N GLY A 150 -8.49 -21.49 -2.74
CA GLY A 150 -9.83 -20.96 -3.04
C GLY A 150 -9.93 -20.25 -4.40
N PRO A 151 -9.03 -19.29 -4.72
CA PRO A 151 -9.00 -18.64 -6.03
C PRO A 151 -8.87 -19.62 -7.20
N ARG A 152 -8.08 -20.70 -7.09
CA ARG A 152 -7.96 -21.70 -8.16
C ARG A 152 -9.28 -22.46 -8.40
N GLN A 153 -10.09 -22.66 -7.36
CA GLN A 153 -11.41 -23.31 -7.45
C GLN A 153 -12.44 -22.35 -8.05
N TYR A 154 -12.42 -21.09 -7.63
CA TYR A 154 -13.28 -20.03 -8.13
C TYR A 154 -13.00 -19.70 -9.62
N ASP A 155 -11.72 -19.59 -10.00
CA ASP A 155 -11.24 -19.46 -11.39
C ASP A 155 -11.79 -20.59 -12.27
N ALA A 156 -11.71 -21.85 -11.80
CA ALA A 156 -12.23 -23.01 -12.52
C ALA A 156 -13.76 -23.00 -12.70
N MET A 157 -14.51 -22.30 -11.84
CA MET A 157 -15.96 -22.14 -11.94
C MET A 157 -16.38 -20.94 -12.81
N THR A 158 -15.59 -19.87 -12.83
CA THR A 158 -15.95 -18.60 -13.49
C THR A 158 -15.25 -18.37 -14.84
N GLY A 159 -14.15 -19.07 -15.11
CA GLY A 159 -13.31 -18.84 -16.27
C GLY A 159 -12.41 -17.59 -16.16
N TYR A 160 -12.38 -16.93 -15.00
CA TYR A 160 -11.34 -15.97 -14.67
C TYR A 160 -10.02 -16.69 -14.35
N HIS A 161 -8.89 -16.01 -14.46
CA HIS A 161 -7.58 -16.57 -14.11
C HIS A 161 -6.82 -15.60 -13.21
N THR A 162 -6.71 -15.95 -11.94
CA THR A 162 -6.06 -15.16 -10.90
C THR A 162 -4.60 -15.59 -10.78
N GLU A 163 -3.70 -14.88 -11.45
CA GLU A 163 -2.27 -15.15 -11.36
C GLU A 163 -1.65 -14.41 -10.16
N SER A 164 -1.75 -13.08 -10.08
CA SER A 164 -1.18 -12.30 -8.96
C SER A 164 -2.27 -11.76 -8.02
N MET A 165 -1.96 -11.66 -6.73
CA MET A 165 -2.91 -11.22 -5.70
C MET A 165 -2.22 -10.41 -4.60
N LEU A 166 -2.81 -9.27 -4.24
CA LEU A 166 -2.46 -8.47 -3.07
C LEU A 166 -3.68 -8.31 -2.17
N VAL A 167 -3.55 -8.67 -0.90
CA VAL A 167 -4.60 -8.57 0.13
C VAL A 167 -4.06 -7.75 1.29
N VAL A 168 -4.70 -6.62 1.60
CA VAL A 168 -4.31 -5.74 2.71
C VAL A 168 -5.46 -5.55 3.71
N PRO A 169 -5.16 -5.42 5.01
CA PRO A 169 -6.18 -5.06 6.00
C PRO A 169 -6.48 -3.55 5.92
N MET A 170 -7.75 -3.21 6.05
CA MET A 170 -8.19 -1.83 6.30
C MET A 170 -8.17 -1.60 7.81
N ARG A 171 -7.14 -0.91 8.30
CA ARG A 171 -6.93 -0.61 9.73
C ARG A 171 -7.25 0.85 10.03
N ASP A 172 -8.07 1.09 11.05
CA ASP A 172 -8.32 2.45 11.53
C ASP A 172 -7.22 2.95 12.49
N HIS A 173 -7.49 4.09 13.13
CA HIS A 173 -6.55 4.76 14.04
C HIS A 173 -6.39 4.09 15.42
N GLU A 174 -7.25 3.11 15.75
CA GLU A 174 -7.15 2.26 16.95
C GLU A 174 -6.57 0.87 16.63
N ASP A 175 -5.94 0.74 15.45
CA ASP A 175 -5.43 -0.50 14.86
C ASP A 175 -6.51 -1.59 14.65
N GLN A 176 -7.79 -1.22 14.65
CA GLN A 176 -8.89 -2.16 14.44
C GLN A 176 -9.09 -2.43 12.95
N ILE A 177 -9.26 -3.70 12.59
CA ILE A 177 -9.50 -4.13 11.21
C ILE A 177 -10.97 -3.91 10.89
N THR A 178 -11.27 -2.83 10.16
CA THR A 178 -12.64 -2.50 9.72
C THR A 178 -13.05 -3.26 8.46
N GLY A 179 -12.08 -3.81 7.72
CA GLY A 179 -12.29 -4.47 6.44
C GLY A 179 -11.01 -5.04 5.82
N VAL A 180 -11.13 -5.58 4.61
CA VAL A 180 -10.02 -6.12 3.82
C VAL A 180 -10.20 -5.68 2.37
N LEU A 181 -9.11 -5.21 1.77
CA LEU A 181 -9.02 -4.84 0.37
C LEU A 181 -8.17 -5.87 -0.38
N GLN A 182 -8.78 -6.54 -1.36
CA GLN A 182 -8.16 -7.54 -2.22
C GLN A 182 -8.04 -6.98 -3.64
N LEU A 183 -6.86 -7.12 -4.25
CA LEU A 183 -6.55 -6.69 -5.62
C LEU A 183 -5.95 -7.88 -6.38
N LEU A 184 -6.39 -8.09 -7.62
CA LEU A 184 -5.99 -9.22 -8.46
C LEU A 184 -5.35 -8.72 -9.76
N ASN A 185 -4.37 -9.49 -10.24
CA ASN A 185 -3.75 -9.33 -11.56
C ASN A 185 -3.33 -7.88 -11.84
N ALA A 186 -2.32 -7.38 -11.12
CA ALA A 186 -1.65 -6.15 -11.52
C ALA A 186 -1.13 -6.30 -12.95
N LYS A 187 -1.44 -5.35 -13.83
CA LYS A 187 -0.94 -5.32 -15.21
C LYS A 187 0.30 -4.45 -15.31
N GLU A 188 1.21 -4.81 -16.21
CA GLU A 188 2.33 -3.98 -16.61
C GLU A 188 1.84 -2.92 -17.62
N PRO A 189 1.92 -1.59 -17.34
CA PRO A 189 1.32 -0.58 -18.19
C PRO A 189 1.84 -0.52 -19.64
N SER A 190 3.04 -1.06 -19.89
CA SER A 190 3.68 -1.05 -21.20
C SER A 190 3.29 -2.24 -22.11
N THR A 191 2.92 -3.39 -21.55
CA THR A 191 2.59 -4.60 -22.31
C THR A 191 1.16 -5.11 -22.10
N GLY A 192 0.57 -4.81 -20.94
CA GLY A 192 -0.72 -5.35 -20.50
C GLY A 192 -0.64 -6.74 -19.85
N ASP A 193 0.55 -7.35 -19.78
CA ASP A 193 0.78 -8.65 -19.14
C ASP A 193 0.56 -8.57 -17.63
N ILE A 194 0.20 -9.70 -17.02
CA ILE A 194 0.08 -9.80 -15.56
C ILE A 194 1.48 -9.80 -14.93
N ARG A 195 1.63 -9.03 -13.85
CA ARG A 195 2.84 -8.93 -13.02
C ARG A 195 2.49 -9.13 -11.55
N ALA A 196 3.50 -9.47 -10.75
CA ALA A 196 3.39 -9.42 -9.30
C ALA A 196 3.27 -7.97 -8.79
N PHE A 197 2.64 -7.76 -7.63
CA PHE A 197 2.54 -6.45 -7.00
C PHE A 197 3.89 -6.04 -6.37
N PRO A 198 4.56 -4.97 -6.83
CA PRO A 198 5.80 -4.48 -6.22
C PRO A 198 5.61 -4.07 -4.76
N ARG A 199 6.67 -4.15 -3.96
CA ARG A 199 6.68 -3.64 -2.57
C ARG A 199 6.39 -2.14 -2.46
N ALA A 200 6.64 -1.37 -3.53
CA ALA A 200 6.24 0.04 -3.61
C ALA A 200 4.71 0.18 -3.62
N ASP A 201 4.03 -0.58 -4.48
CA ASP A 201 2.58 -0.57 -4.64
C ASP A 201 1.91 -1.09 -3.34
N GLU A 202 2.46 -2.13 -2.72
CA GLU A 202 2.01 -2.66 -1.42
C GLU A 202 1.94 -1.59 -0.31
N ALA A 203 2.99 -0.79 -0.15
CA ALA A 203 3.03 0.27 0.86
C ALA A 203 2.01 1.40 0.58
N LEU A 204 1.74 1.68 -0.70
CA LEU A 204 0.81 2.72 -1.14
C LEU A 204 -0.65 2.25 -1.01
N VAL A 205 -0.92 0.98 -1.33
CA VAL A 205 -2.21 0.32 -1.11
C VAL A 205 -2.52 0.19 0.38
N LEU A 206 -1.54 -0.13 1.23
CA LEU A 206 -1.73 -0.14 2.69
C LEU A 206 -2.06 1.26 3.23
N SER A 207 -1.37 2.28 2.74
CA SER A 207 -1.65 3.69 3.10
C SER A 207 -3.07 4.11 2.70
N LEU A 208 -3.51 3.71 1.51
CA LEU A 208 -4.88 3.92 1.03
C LEU A 208 -5.90 3.15 1.87
N ALA A 209 -5.62 1.89 2.23
CA ALA A 209 -6.50 1.06 3.04
C ALA A 209 -6.74 1.63 4.45
N SER A 210 -5.73 2.27 5.06
CA SER A 210 -5.91 3.01 6.32
C SER A 210 -6.74 4.29 6.17
N GLN A 211 -6.54 5.07 5.10
CA GLN A 211 -7.41 6.23 4.83
C GLN A 211 -8.87 5.80 4.57
N ALA A 212 -9.05 4.71 3.82
CA ALA A 212 -10.32 4.10 3.54
C ALA A 212 -11.03 3.61 4.84
N ALA A 213 -10.29 2.97 5.76
CA ALA A 213 -10.82 2.56 7.06
C ALA A 213 -11.37 3.75 7.86
N VAL A 214 -10.62 4.85 7.91
CA VAL A 214 -11.03 6.09 8.59
C VAL A 214 -12.28 6.70 7.94
N SER A 215 -12.32 6.81 6.61
CA SER A 215 -13.51 7.31 5.90
C SER A 215 -14.74 6.42 6.08
N VAL A 216 -14.59 5.09 6.07
CA VAL A 216 -15.68 4.14 6.32
C VAL A 216 -16.20 4.27 7.75
N ASN A 217 -15.30 4.42 8.74
CA ASN A 217 -15.71 4.65 10.13
C ASN A 217 -16.46 5.99 10.27
N ASN A 218 -15.96 7.06 9.64
CA ASN A 218 -16.64 8.37 9.63
C ASN A 218 -18.06 8.30 9.04
N VAL A 219 -18.26 7.61 7.90
CA VAL A 219 -19.60 7.45 7.29
C VAL A 219 -20.52 6.64 8.21
N ARG A 220 -20.03 5.55 8.80
CA ARG A 220 -20.81 4.75 9.77
C ARG A 220 -21.21 5.57 11.01
N LEU A 221 -20.28 6.33 11.59
CA LEU A 221 -20.54 7.21 12.74
C LEU A 221 -21.61 8.27 12.45
N ILE A 222 -21.65 8.80 11.23
CA ILE A 222 -22.68 9.76 10.79
C ILE A 222 -24.04 9.06 10.68
N ASP A 223 -24.13 7.93 9.98
CA ASP A 223 -25.39 7.18 9.80
C ASP A 223 -25.97 6.70 11.14
N ASP A 224 -25.13 6.17 12.04
CA ASP A 224 -25.55 5.75 13.38
C ASP A 224 -26.07 6.94 14.21
N THR A 225 -25.44 8.11 14.10
CA THR A 225 -25.88 9.34 14.79
C THR A 225 -27.24 9.82 14.26
N GLU A 226 -27.42 9.84 12.93
CA GLU A 226 -28.70 10.22 12.30
C GLU A 226 -29.81 9.22 12.67
N ARG A 227 -29.52 7.92 12.65
CA ARG A 227 -30.45 6.84 13.01
C ARG A 227 -30.88 6.89 14.48
N LEU A 228 -29.95 7.18 15.39
CA LEU A 228 -30.26 7.40 16.81
C LEU A 228 -31.17 8.62 17.00
N PHE A 229 -30.90 9.72 16.30
CA PHE A 229 -31.73 10.93 16.36
C PHE A 229 -33.15 10.68 15.81
N GLN A 230 -33.27 10.03 14.65
CA GLN A 230 -34.58 9.65 14.08
C GLN A 230 -35.37 8.74 15.02
N SER A 231 -34.72 7.72 15.60
CA SER A 231 -35.34 6.80 16.57
C SER A 231 -35.84 7.54 17.80
N PHE A 232 -35.06 8.49 18.34
CA PHE A 232 -35.47 9.33 19.46
C PHE A 232 -36.69 10.20 19.12
N VAL A 233 -36.68 10.87 17.97
CA VAL A 233 -37.81 11.69 17.50
C VAL A 233 -39.07 10.85 17.34
N GLN A 234 -38.98 9.65 16.77
CA GLN A 234 -40.12 8.77 16.55
C GLN A 234 -40.74 8.27 17.86
N VAL A 235 -39.92 7.87 18.85
CA VAL A 235 -40.41 7.49 20.19
C VAL A 235 -41.09 8.67 20.90
N MET A 236 -40.56 9.88 20.77
CA MET A 236 -41.16 11.08 21.36
C MET A 236 -42.49 11.45 20.69
N ALA A 237 -42.60 11.35 19.36
CA ALA A 237 -43.84 11.59 18.62
C ALA A 237 -44.93 10.57 18.99
N GLN A 238 -44.60 9.28 18.99
CA GLN A 238 -45.53 8.19 19.38
C GLN A 238 -46.07 8.39 20.81
N LYS A 239 -45.24 8.92 21.72
CA LYS A 239 -45.63 9.21 23.10
C LYS A 239 -46.56 10.44 23.21
N LEU A 240 -46.41 11.44 22.33
CA LEU A 240 -47.33 12.57 22.24
C LEU A 240 -48.70 12.15 21.69
N GLU A 241 -48.73 11.30 20.66
CA GLU A 241 -49.97 10.72 20.13
C GLU A 241 -50.73 9.91 21.20
N LEU A 242 -50.02 9.06 21.95
CA LEU A 242 -50.58 8.33 23.09
C LEU A 242 -51.15 9.25 24.18
N CYS A 243 -50.48 10.37 24.49
CA CYS A 243 -51.00 11.36 25.45
C CYS A 243 -52.27 12.05 24.94
N LEU A 244 -52.34 12.39 23.65
CA LEU A 244 -53.53 12.98 23.04
C LEU A 244 -54.71 12.00 23.03
N PHE A 245 -54.45 10.72 22.76
CA PHE A 245 -55.46 9.65 22.80
C PHE A 245 -56.01 9.36 24.22
N PHE A 246 -55.27 9.73 25.27
CA PHE A 246 -55.69 9.53 26.67
C PHE A 246 -56.43 10.75 27.26
N TRP A 247 -56.50 11.86 26.53
CA TRP A 247 -57.14 13.12 26.94
C TRP A 247 -58.30 13.55 26.02
N ALA A 248 -58.75 12.66 25.14
CA ALA A 248 -59.90 12.80 24.25
C ALA A 248 -60.99 11.76 24.58
#